data_AF-A0A063BLP9-F1
#
_entry.id   AF-A0A063BLP9-F1
#
_cell.length_a   1.000
_cell.length_b   1.000
_cell.length_c   1.000
_cell.angle_alpha   90.00
_cell.angle_beta   90.00
_cell.angle_gamma   90.00
#
_symmetry.space_group_name_H-M   'P 1'
#
loop_
_entity.id
_entity.type
_entity.pdbx_description
1 polymer ?
#
loop_
_entity_poly.entity_id
_entity_poly.type
_entity_poly.pdbx_seq_one_letter_code
_entity_poly.pdbx_strand_id
1 'polypeptide(L)'
;MASQIGKAARRVTHELHGVVVSAGLMQKTVKVRVGGQKWNKVVNKWFPDPKHYLVHDPNSSLRTGDVVSIAPGWPTSRHKRHVVKHIIAPFGTPIHERPPVPSLEERIAEREAKKTARDERRSLSKAD
;
A
#
# COMPACT_ATOMS: atom_id res chain seq x y z
N MET A 1 -8.11 6.65 -21.12
CA MET A 1 -6.63 6.76 -21.02
C MET A 1 -6.16 6.27 -19.66
N ALA A 2 -5.23 5.30 -19.61
CA ALA A 2 -4.74 4.74 -18.35
C ALA A 2 -4.14 5.84 -17.44
N SER A 3 -4.49 5.80 -16.16
CA SER A 3 -4.02 6.80 -15.20
C SER A 3 -2.48 6.76 -15.08
N GLN A 4 -1.83 7.93 -14.94
CA GLN A 4 -0.36 7.99 -14.77
C GLN A 4 0.11 7.16 -13.58
N ILE A 5 -0.72 7.09 -12.53
CA ILE A 5 -0.46 6.27 -11.34
C ILE A 5 -0.57 4.78 -11.65
N GLY A 6 -1.58 4.34 -12.41
CA GLY A 6 -1.69 2.94 -12.83
C GLY A 6 -0.50 2.51 -13.69
N LYS A 7 -0.05 3.38 -14.61
CA LYS A 7 1.19 3.15 -15.38
C LYS A 7 2.42 3.05 -14.47
N ALA A 8 2.54 3.92 -13.48
CA ALA A 8 3.65 3.89 -12.52
C ALA A 8 3.62 2.62 -11.65
N ALA A 9 2.44 2.22 -11.19
CA ALA A 9 2.27 1.02 -10.36
C ALA A 9 2.69 -0.27 -11.11
N ARG A 10 2.38 -0.37 -12.40
CA ARG A 10 2.81 -1.51 -13.24
C ARG A 10 4.32 -1.58 -13.46
N ARG A 11 5.05 -0.47 -13.31
CA ARG A 11 6.52 -0.43 -13.44
C ARG A 11 7.24 -0.93 -12.18
N VAL A 12 6.53 -1.01 -11.04
CA VAL A 12 7.15 -1.41 -9.77
C VAL A 12 7.37 -2.92 -9.79
N THR A 13 8.63 -3.32 -9.75
CA THR A 13 9.05 -4.74 -9.73
C THR A 13 9.46 -5.23 -8.34
N HIS A 14 9.90 -4.32 -7.46
CA HIS A 14 10.38 -4.69 -6.14
C HIS A 14 9.28 -4.65 -5.08
N GLU A 15 9.39 -5.58 -4.14
CA GLU A 15 8.52 -5.71 -2.98
C GLU A 15 9.32 -5.54 -1.70
N LEU A 16 8.66 -5.04 -0.67
CA LEU A 16 9.22 -4.92 0.67
C LEU A 16 8.43 -5.83 1.60
N HIS A 17 9.12 -6.67 2.34
CA HIS A 17 8.50 -7.51 3.37
C HIS A 17 8.60 -6.81 4.72
N GLY A 18 7.50 -6.83 5.47
CA GLY A 18 7.44 -6.16 6.76
C GLY A 18 6.38 -6.74 7.67
N VAL A 19 6.38 -6.23 8.90
CA VAL A 19 5.43 -6.62 9.94
C VAL A 19 4.50 -5.46 10.24
N VAL A 20 3.21 -5.72 10.35
CA VAL A 20 2.21 -4.72 10.75
C VAL A 20 2.39 -4.38 12.23
N VAL A 21 2.74 -3.14 12.52
CA VAL A 21 2.95 -2.60 13.88
C VAL A 21 1.65 -2.07 14.47
N SER A 22 0.82 -1.44 13.65
CA SER A 22 -0.51 -0.99 14.08
C SER A 22 -1.52 -1.07 12.95
N ALA A 23 -2.68 -1.65 13.27
CA ALA A 23 -3.88 -1.72 12.44
C ALA A 23 -5.10 -1.21 13.23
N GLY A 24 -6.15 -0.77 12.53
CA GLY A 24 -7.42 -0.34 13.15
C GLY A 24 -7.46 1.10 13.68
N LEU A 25 -6.31 1.77 13.84
CA LEU A 25 -6.27 3.17 14.29
C LEU A 25 -6.69 4.16 13.20
N MET A 26 -6.48 3.81 11.93
CA MET A 26 -6.78 4.64 10.78
C MET A 26 -7.54 3.83 9.73
N GLN A 27 -8.57 4.42 9.13
CA GLN A 27 -9.33 3.75 8.08
C GLN A 27 -8.45 3.43 6.87
N LYS A 28 -8.54 2.19 6.38
CA LYS A 28 -7.85 1.68 5.17
C LYS A 28 -6.34 1.95 5.16
N THR A 29 -5.73 1.94 6.35
CA THR A 29 -4.33 2.32 6.57
C THR A 29 -3.73 1.51 7.70
N VAL A 30 -2.52 1.01 7.49
CA VAL A 30 -1.74 0.32 8.53
C VAL A 30 -0.33 0.89 8.59
N LYS A 31 0.32 0.76 9.75
CA LYS A 31 1.74 1.08 9.92
C LYS A 31 2.55 -0.20 9.81
N VAL A 32 3.43 -0.30 8.81
CA VAL A 32 4.28 -1.48 8.57
C VAL A 32 5.74 -1.14 8.87
N ARG A 33 6.42 -2.02 9.60
CA ARG A 33 7.87 -1.96 9.82
C ARG A 33 8.57 -2.84 8.79
N VAL A 34 9.46 -2.24 8.01
CA VAL A 34 10.30 -2.91 7.01
C VAL A 34 11.74 -2.95 7.52
N GLY A 35 12.42 -4.07 7.26
CA GLY A 35 13.83 -4.22 7.57
C GLY A 35 14.71 -3.29 6.73
N GLY A 36 15.79 -2.79 7.31
CA GLY A 36 16.76 -1.96 6.63
C GLY A 36 18.10 -2.03 7.34
N GLN A 37 19.17 -1.67 6.65
CA GLN A 37 20.51 -1.56 7.22
C GLN A 37 21.16 -0.27 6.74
N LYS A 38 21.99 0.30 7.62
CA LYS A 38 22.77 1.50 7.34
C LYS A 38 24.24 1.24 7.64
N TRP A 39 25.10 1.56 6.68
CA TRP A 39 26.55 1.49 6.85
C TRP A 39 27.04 2.69 7.67
N ASN A 40 27.75 2.42 8.76
CA ASN A 40 28.49 3.44 9.50
C ASN A 40 29.93 3.48 8.99
N LYS A 41 30.33 4.59 8.34
CA LYS A 41 31.67 4.77 7.76
C LYS A 41 32.79 4.91 8.82
N VAL A 42 32.47 5.36 10.04
CA VAL A 42 33.48 5.55 11.09
C VAL A 42 33.85 4.19 11.70
N VAL A 43 32.85 3.36 11.96
CA VAL A 43 33.02 2.04 12.60
C VAL A 43 33.19 0.91 11.55
N ASN A 44 32.96 1.21 10.26
CA ASN A 44 32.95 0.25 9.16
C ASN A 44 32.09 -0.98 9.44
N LYS A 45 30.85 -0.73 9.89
CA LYS A 45 29.89 -1.79 10.26
C LYS A 45 28.48 -1.44 9.79
N TRP A 46 27.74 -2.47 9.38
CA TRP A 46 26.30 -2.40 9.12
C TRP A 46 25.51 -2.44 10.42
N PHE A 47 24.63 -1.46 10.60
CA PHE A 47 23.68 -1.42 11.72
C PHE A 47 22.24 -1.57 11.21
N PRO A 48 21.34 -2.19 11.99
CA PRO A 48 19.92 -2.26 11.64
C PRO A 48 19.31 -0.86 11.63
N ASP A 49 18.61 -0.52 10.55
CA ASP A 49 17.89 0.75 10.34
C ASP A 49 16.45 0.44 9.87
N PRO A 50 15.58 -0.07 10.76
CA PRO A 50 14.21 -0.42 10.40
C PRO A 50 13.40 0.84 10.09
N LYS A 51 12.60 0.79 9.03
CA LYS A 51 11.77 1.90 8.57
C LYS A 51 10.30 1.62 8.77
N HIS A 52 9.53 2.66 9.09
CA HIS A 52 8.08 2.58 9.21
C HIS A 52 7.40 3.29 8.06
N TYR A 53 6.46 2.61 7.41
CA TYR A 53 5.65 3.17 6.33
C TYR A 53 4.17 3.14 6.69
N LEU A 54 3.45 4.19 6.28
CA LEU A 54 2.00 4.15 6.22
C LEU A 54 1.60 3.50 4.90
N VAL A 55 0.93 2.35 5.01
CA VAL A 55 0.57 1.49 3.88
C VAL A 55 -0.94 1.53 3.70
N HIS A 56 -1.38 1.61 2.46
CA HIS A 56 -2.79 1.53 2.12
C HIS A 56 -3.27 0.08 2.09
N ASP A 57 -4.29 -0.22 2.89
CA ASP A 57 -5.04 -1.48 2.90
C ASP A 57 -6.47 -1.19 2.42
N PRO A 58 -6.82 -1.48 1.15
CA PRO A 58 -8.12 -1.06 0.57
C PRO A 58 -9.35 -1.61 1.30
N ASN A 59 -9.25 -2.84 1.81
CA ASN A 59 -10.36 -3.60 2.38
C ASN A 59 -10.24 -3.81 3.90
N SER A 60 -9.27 -3.16 4.56
CA SER A 60 -9.03 -3.30 6.01
C SER A 60 -8.86 -4.77 6.44
N SER A 61 -8.15 -5.53 5.61
CA SER A 61 -7.90 -6.97 5.74
C SER A 61 -6.86 -7.31 6.81
N LEU A 62 -6.00 -6.36 7.18
CA LEU A 62 -4.85 -6.61 8.03
C LEU A 62 -5.14 -6.44 9.53
N ARG A 63 -4.36 -7.15 10.34
CA ARG A 63 -4.33 -7.09 11.81
C ARG A 63 -2.90 -6.80 12.28
N THR A 64 -2.78 -6.28 13.50
CA THR A 64 -1.47 -6.05 14.13
C THR A 64 -0.74 -7.39 14.29
N GLY A 65 0.52 -7.46 13.87
CA GLY A 65 1.34 -8.68 13.93
C GLY A 65 1.42 -9.46 12.62
N ASP A 66 0.59 -9.17 11.61
CA ASP A 66 0.69 -9.85 10.32
C ASP A 66 2.03 -9.55 9.62
N VAL A 67 2.56 -10.56 8.93
CA VAL A 67 3.68 -10.41 7.99
C VAL A 67 3.12 -10.20 6.59
N VAL A 68 3.54 -9.11 5.94
CA VAL A 68 2.96 -8.65 4.68
C VAL A 68 4.03 -8.32 3.65
N SER A 69 3.70 -8.52 2.37
CA SER A 69 4.42 -7.92 1.25
C SER A 69 3.74 -6.61 0.85
N ILE A 70 4.51 -5.53 0.76
CA ILE A 70 4.05 -4.22 0.34
C ILE A 70 4.77 -3.79 -0.94
N ALA A 71 4.04 -3.10 -1.81
CA ALA A 71 4.57 -2.51 -3.03
C ALA A 71 4.60 -0.98 -2.92
N PRO A 72 5.70 -0.31 -3.31
CA PRO A 72 5.73 1.15 -3.45
C PRO A 72 5.00 1.60 -4.72
N GLY A 73 5.02 2.91 -5.00
CA GLY A 73 4.48 3.47 -6.25
C GLY A 73 2.96 3.64 -6.26
N TRP A 74 2.28 3.50 -5.11
CA TRP A 74 0.85 3.73 -4.98
C TRP A 74 0.54 4.92 -4.06
N PRO A 75 0.64 6.16 -4.56
CA PRO A 75 0.31 7.34 -3.77
C PRO A 75 -1.21 7.44 -3.57
N THR A 76 -1.65 7.27 -2.32
CA THR A 76 -3.06 7.41 -1.90
C THR A 76 -3.28 8.66 -1.06
N SER A 77 -2.26 9.11 -0.33
CA SER A 77 -2.30 10.31 0.52
C SER A 77 -0.89 10.92 0.63
N ARG A 78 -0.75 12.07 1.29
CA ARG A 78 0.53 12.80 1.46
C ARG A 78 1.68 11.91 1.94
N HIS A 79 1.41 11.04 2.91
CA HIS A 79 2.41 10.14 3.51
C HIS A 79 2.24 8.66 3.12
N LYS A 80 1.17 8.32 2.40
CA LYS A 80 0.84 6.93 2.01
C LYS A 80 1.26 6.69 0.56
N ARG A 81 2.45 6.09 0.38
CA ARG A 81 3.05 5.78 -0.93
C ARG A 81 3.15 4.29 -1.23
N HIS A 82 2.82 3.46 -0.24
CA HIS A 82 2.88 2.01 -0.32
C HIS A 82 1.47 1.42 -0.23
N VAL A 83 1.29 0.26 -0.83
CA VAL A 83 0.05 -0.52 -0.82
C VAL A 83 0.35 -1.97 -0.49
N VAL A 84 -0.59 -2.64 0.18
CA VAL A 84 -0.48 -4.07 0.47
C VAL A 84 -0.58 -4.86 -0.84
N LYS A 85 0.35 -5.79 -1.07
CA LYS A 85 0.30 -6.72 -2.20
C LYS A 85 -0.41 -8.01 -1.81
N HIS A 86 0.10 -8.68 -0.77
CA HIS A 86 -0.48 -9.90 -0.21
C HIS A 86 -0.03 -10.10 1.24
N ILE A 87 -0.77 -10.94 1.97
CA ILE A 87 -0.40 -11.38 3.33
C ILE A 87 0.50 -12.60 3.19
N ILE A 88 1.68 -12.56 3.82
CA ILE A 88 2.64 -13.67 3.82
C ILE A 88 2.29 -14.63 4.96
N ALA A 89 2.11 -14.09 6.17
CA ALA A 89 1.76 -14.87 7.36
C ALA A 89 0.73 -14.11 8.18
N PRO A 90 -0.51 -14.62 8.33
CA PRO A 90 -1.51 -14.01 9.19
C PRO A 90 -1.20 -14.27 10.67
N PHE A 91 -1.51 -13.29 11.52
CA PHE A 91 -1.48 -13.41 12.97
C PHE A 91 -2.90 -13.41 13.54
N GLY A 92 -3.23 -14.34 14.44
CA GLY A 92 -4.56 -14.47 15.02
C GLY A 92 -5.55 -15.09 14.03
N THR A 93 -6.52 -14.29 13.55
CA THR A 93 -7.57 -14.78 12.64
C THR A 93 -7.00 -15.26 11.31
N PRO A 94 -7.42 -16.41 10.77
CA PRO A 94 -6.91 -16.93 9.50
C PRO A 94 -7.32 -16.06 8.30
N ILE A 95 -6.66 -16.26 7.14
CA ILE A 95 -6.87 -15.45 5.92
C ILE A 95 -8.30 -15.56 5.36
N HIS A 96 -8.93 -16.73 5.48
CA HIS A 96 -10.24 -16.99 4.88
C HIS A 96 -11.40 -16.25 5.58
N GLU A 97 -11.22 -15.87 6.85
CA GLU A 97 -12.20 -15.09 7.61
C GLU A 97 -12.08 -13.58 7.36
N ARG A 98 -11.10 -13.15 6.57
CA ARG A 98 -10.78 -11.74 6.35
C ARG A 98 -11.23 -11.28 4.96
N PRO A 99 -11.54 -9.98 4.79
CA PRO A 99 -11.75 -9.42 3.47
C PRO A 99 -10.53 -9.66 2.57
N PRO A 100 -10.72 -10.08 1.30
CA PRO A 100 -9.61 -10.34 0.40
C PRO A 100 -8.87 -9.04 0.05
N VAL A 101 -7.56 -9.12 -0.14
CA VAL A 101 -6.74 -8.00 -0.64
C VAL A 101 -6.94 -7.87 -2.15
N PRO A 102 -7.37 -6.71 -2.67
CA PRO A 102 -7.60 -6.54 -4.11
C PRO A 102 -6.32 -6.68 -4.94
N SER A 103 -6.46 -7.30 -6.11
CA SER A 103 -5.36 -7.44 -7.06
C SER A 103 -4.88 -6.08 -7.57
N LEU A 104 -3.70 -6.04 -8.21
CA LEU A 104 -3.15 -4.80 -8.78
C LEU A 104 -4.10 -4.22 -9.83
N GLU A 105 -4.62 -5.08 -10.71
CA GLU A 105 -5.50 -4.65 -11.81
C GLU A 105 -6.85 -4.17 -11.29
N GLU A 106 -7.44 -4.82 -10.29
CA GLU A 106 -8.66 -4.33 -9.62
C GLU A 106 -8.44 -2.93 -9.02
N ARG A 107 -7.31 -2.71 -8.35
CA ARG A 107 -6.97 -1.40 -7.76
C ARG A 107 -6.80 -0.31 -8.82
N ILE A 108 -6.22 -0.66 -9.97
CA ILE A 108 -6.08 0.26 -11.10
C ILE A 108 -7.44 0.58 -11.70
N ALA A 109 -8.27 -0.43 -11.96
CA ALA A 109 -9.61 -0.28 -12.49
C ALA A 109 -10.49 0.59 -11.57
N GLU A 110 -10.49 0.34 -10.25
CA GLU A 110 -11.25 1.14 -9.29
C GLU A 110 -10.82 2.61 -9.32
N ARG A 111 -9.52 2.87 -9.43
CA ARG A 111 -8.99 4.24 -9.50
C ARG A 111 -9.31 4.93 -10.82
N GLU A 112 -9.29 4.20 -11.91
CA GLU A 112 -9.65 4.72 -13.24
C GLU A 112 -11.14 5.05 -13.31
N ALA A 113 -12.02 4.17 -12.82
CA ALA A 113 -13.44 4.43 -12.71
C ALA A 113 -13.77 5.67 -11.85
N LYS A 114 -13.10 5.83 -10.70
CA LYS A 114 -13.24 7.05 -9.87
C LYS A 114 -12.81 8.31 -10.61
N LYS A 115 -11.81 8.21 -11.48
CA LYS A 115 -11.35 9.33 -12.28
C LYS A 115 -12.35 9.67 -13.37
N THR A 116 -12.82 8.70 -14.16
CA THR A 116 -13.81 8.94 -15.22
C THR A 116 -15.08 9.55 -14.65
N ALA A 117 -15.61 9.00 -13.56
CA ALA A 117 -16.81 9.55 -12.89
C ALA A 117 -16.61 10.98 -12.36
N ARG A 118 -15.38 11.36 -11.99
CA ARG A 118 -15.05 12.74 -11.61
C ARG A 118 -15.00 13.66 -12.83
N ASP A 119 -14.42 13.19 -13.93
CA ASP A 119 -14.25 13.95 -15.16
C ASP A 119 -15.62 14.17 -15.86
N GLU A 120 -16.48 13.16 -15.90
CA GLU A 120 -17.87 13.23 -16.40
C GLU A 120 -18.71 14.26 -15.61
N ARG A 121 -18.63 14.23 -14.27
CA ARG A 121 -19.31 15.21 -13.41
C ARG A 121 -18.86 16.64 -13.71
N ARG A 122 -17.58 16.81 -14.03
CA ARG A 122 -17.00 18.13 -14.35
C ARG A 122 -17.36 18.60 -15.75
N SER A 123 -17.52 17.70 -16.72
CA SER A 123 -17.96 18.08 -18.06
C SER A 123 -19.43 18.50 -18.06
N LEU A 124 -20.30 17.80 -17.34
CA LEU A 124 -21.71 18.16 -17.19
C LEU A 124 -21.86 19.55 -16.56
N SER A 125 -21.19 19.79 -15.43
CA SER A 125 -21.20 21.09 -14.74
C SER A 125 -20.61 22.27 -15.55
N LYS A 126 -19.93 22.02 -16.67
CA LYS A 126 -19.41 23.07 -17.56
C LYS A 126 -20.30 23.32 -18.78
N ALA A 127 -21.21 22.39 -19.07
CA ALA A 127 -22.14 22.47 -20.19
C ALA A 127 -23.43 23.21 -19.79
N ASP A 128 -23.79 23.15 -18.51
CA ASP A 128 -24.78 24.02 -17.86
C ASP A 128 -24.19 25.41 -17.55
#